data_AF-A0A368SJD1-F1
#
_entry.id   AF-A0A368SJD1-F1
#
_cell.length_a   1.000
_cell.length_b   1.000
_cell.length_c   1.000
_cell.angle_alpha   90.00
_cell.angle_beta   90.00
_cell.angle_gamma   90.00
#
_symmetry.space_group_name_H-M   'P 1'
#
loop_
_entity.id
_entity.type
_entity.pdbx_description
1 polymer ?
#
loop_
_entity_poly.entity_id
_entity_poly.type
_entity_poly.pdbx_seq_one_letter_code
_entity_poly.pdbx_strand_id
1 'polypeptide(L)'
;MGNSCITGASPALLRKTHDPAFKWKFYGFSALLDRGAVPAYSALFHCCGYSWFLQVSPVHKRSGDETPFVALCLSVDRNTLSQIAP
;
A
#
# COMPACT_ATOMS: atom_id res chain seq x y z
N MET A 1 25.16 -32.94 21.80
CA MET A 1 26.32 -32.04 21.59
C MET A 1 25.87 -30.99 20.57
N GLY A 2 25.67 -29.75 21.04
CA GLY A 2 24.91 -28.74 20.32
C GLY A 2 25.71 -27.95 19.29
N ASN A 3 24.99 -27.34 18.36
CA ASN A 3 25.46 -26.21 17.55
C ASN A 3 24.32 -25.19 17.42
N SER A 4 24.14 -24.40 18.47
CA SER A 4 23.35 -23.18 18.40
C SER A 4 24.25 -22.09 17.81
N CYS A 5 24.05 -21.78 16.54
CA CYS A 5 24.61 -20.58 15.92
C CYS A 5 23.55 -19.48 16.04
N ILE A 6 23.47 -18.83 17.21
CA ILE A 6 22.85 -17.51 17.30
C ILE A 6 23.78 -16.56 16.55
N THR A 7 23.52 -16.35 15.26
CA THR A 7 24.09 -15.23 14.53
C THR A 7 23.38 -13.99 15.02
N GLY A 8 23.98 -13.33 16.02
CA GLY A 8 23.56 -12.03 16.51
C GLY A 8 23.62 -11.00 15.40
N ALA A 9 22.50 -10.79 14.71
CA ALA A 9 22.30 -9.63 13.86
C ALA A 9 22.38 -8.39 14.76
N SER A 10 23.24 -7.45 14.39
CA SER A 10 23.41 -6.18 15.10
C SER A 10 22.03 -5.52 15.33
N PRO A 11 21.69 -5.06 16.55
CA PRO A 11 20.41 -4.39 16.83
C PRO A 11 20.14 -3.17 15.94
N ALA A 12 21.20 -2.61 15.35
CA ALA A 12 21.13 -1.50 14.40
C ALA A 12 20.51 -1.89 13.03
N LEU A 13 20.58 -3.17 12.62
CA LEU A 13 19.92 -3.67 11.41
C LEU A 13 18.48 -4.09 11.68
N LEU A 14 18.16 -4.53 12.89
CA LEU A 14 16.80 -4.90 13.29
C LEU A 14 15.85 -3.69 13.28
N ARG A 15 16.37 -2.50 13.57
CA ARG A 15 15.59 -1.26 13.69
C ARG A 15 15.13 -0.64 12.37
N LYS A 16 15.74 -1.01 11.23
CA LYS A 16 15.30 -0.55 9.89
C LYS A 16 14.16 -1.38 9.31
N THR A 17 13.81 -2.49 9.94
CA THR A 17 12.81 -3.46 9.47
C THR A 17 11.41 -3.19 10.02
N HIS A 18 11.21 -2.11 10.78
CA HIS A 18 9.94 -1.80 11.44
C HIS A 18 9.05 -0.79 10.70
N ASP A 19 9.51 -0.22 9.59
CA ASP A 19 8.68 0.62 8.71
C ASP A 19 8.38 -0.13 7.40
N PRO A 20 7.28 -0.90 7.35
CA PRO A 20 6.84 -1.53 6.10
C PRO A 20 6.53 -0.46 5.06
N ALA A 21 7.40 -0.35 4.05
CA ALA A 21 7.24 0.58 2.94
C ALA A 21 6.84 -0.16 1.66
N PHE A 22 5.68 0.18 1.11
CA PHE A 22 5.23 -0.30 -0.20
C PHE A 22 5.48 0.76 -1.27
N LYS A 23 6.13 0.38 -2.37
CA LYS A 23 6.41 1.25 -3.51
C LYS A 23 5.67 0.75 -4.74
N TRP A 24 4.82 1.60 -5.30
CA TRP A 24 4.10 1.31 -6.54
C TRP A 24 4.53 2.27 -7.64
N LYS A 25 5.01 1.73 -8.76
CA LYS A 25 5.44 2.50 -9.93
C LYS A 25 4.39 2.40 -11.03
N PHE A 26 3.93 3.56 -11.51
CA PHE A 26 3.06 3.66 -12.67
C PHE A 26 3.87 3.86 -13.94
N TYR A 27 3.53 3.10 -14.98
CA TYR A 27 3.99 3.33 -16.34
C TYR A 27 2.84 3.94 -17.15
N GLY A 28 3.14 4.91 -18.01
CA GLY A 28 2.12 5.58 -18.83
C GLY A 28 1.14 6.41 -18.00
N PHE A 29 1.62 7.17 -17.02
CA PHE A 29 0.76 7.98 -16.14
C PHE A 29 -0.19 8.92 -16.89
N SER A 30 0.24 9.50 -18.02
CA SER A 30 -0.66 10.30 -18.87
C SER A 30 -1.87 9.52 -19.36
N ALA A 31 -1.68 8.26 -19.79
CA ALA A 31 -2.76 7.39 -20.24
C ALA A 31 -3.72 7.00 -19.10
N LEU A 32 -3.26 7.07 -17.84
CA LEU A 32 -4.13 6.92 -16.67
C LEU A 32 -5.06 8.13 -16.52
N LEU A 33 -4.55 9.34 -16.73
CA LEU A 33 -5.34 10.58 -16.70
C LEU A 33 -6.37 10.62 -17.85
N ASP A 34 -5.97 10.16 -19.04
CA ASP A 34 -6.84 10.11 -20.23
C ASP A 34 -8.04 9.16 -20.06
N ARG A 35 -7.92 8.14 -19.20
CA ARG A 35 -9.02 7.22 -18.87
C ARG A 35 -10.09 7.83 -17.97
N GLY A 36 -9.91 9.08 -17.51
CA GLY A 36 -10.88 9.79 -16.68
C GLY A 36 -10.98 9.24 -15.25
N ALA A 37 -12.20 9.14 -14.73
CA ALA A 37 -12.46 8.78 -13.33
C ALA A 37 -12.32 7.28 -13.00
N VAL A 38 -11.63 6.50 -13.85
CA VAL A 38 -11.42 5.06 -13.62
C VAL A 38 -10.28 4.87 -12.62
N PRO A 39 -10.52 4.25 -11.45
CA PRO A 39 -9.47 4.03 -10.47
C PRO A 39 -8.48 2.94 -10.93
N ALA A 40 -7.23 3.09 -10.53
CA ALA A 40 -6.22 2.04 -10.61
C ALA A 40 -5.90 1.47 -9.23
N TYR A 41 -5.54 0.20 -9.19
CA TYR A 41 -5.24 -0.54 -7.96
C TYR A 41 -3.83 -1.12 -8.00
N SER A 42 -3.13 -1.05 -6.87
CA SER A 42 -1.85 -1.73 -6.71
C SER A 42 -2.05 -3.22 -6.46
N ALA A 43 -0.94 -3.98 -6.48
CA ALA A 43 -0.91 -5.29 -5.87
C ALA A 43 -1.17 -5.20 -4.36
N LEU A 44 -1.65 -6.30 -3.78
CA LEU A 44 -1.77 -6.44 -2.33
C LEU A 44 -0.39 -6.47 -1.66
N PHE A 45 -0.27 -5.85 -0.50
CA PHE A 45 0.91 -5.92 0.35
C PHE A 45 0.51 -6.13 1.80
N HIS A 46 1.31 -6.93 2.51
CA HIS A 46 1.02 -7.32 3.88
C HIS A 46 1.76 -6.42 4.85
N CYS A 47 1.03 -5.83 5.80
CA CYS A 47 1.58 -4.91 6.77
C CYS A 47 0.69 -4.91 8.03
N CYS A 48 1.30 -4.97 9.21
CA CYS A 48 0.60 -4.90 10.51
C CYS A 48 -0.54 -5.92 10.67
N GLY A 49 -0.43 -7.11 10.08
CA GLY A 49 -1.45 -8.16 10.17
C GLY A 49 -2.63 -8.02 9.19
N TYR A 50 -2.60 -7.03 8.29
CA TYR A 50 -3.62 -6.83 7.28
C TYR A 50 -3.02 -6.87 5.87
N SER A 51 -3.86 -7.18 4.91
CA SER A 51 -3.57 -7.03 3.49
C SER A 51 -4.08 -5.68 3.02
N TRP A 52 -3.18 -4.87 2.50
CA TRP A 52 -3.46 -3.52 2.04
C TRP A 52 -3.26 -3.41 0.54
N PHE A 53 -3.89 -2.41 -0.08
CA PHE A 53 -3.62 -1.98 -1.45
C PHE A 53 -3.78 -0.47 -1.55
N LEU A 54 -3.12 0.12 -2.55
CA LEU A 54 -3.31 1.52 -2.91
C LEU A 54 -4.35 1.62 -4.03
N GLN A 55 -5.25 2.59 -3.90
CA GLN A 55 -6.16 3.00 -4.96
C GLN A 55 -5.81 4.41 -5.41
N VAL A 56 -5.63 4.61 -6.70
CA VAL A 56 -5.45 5.93 -7.31
C VAL A 56 -6.68 6.28 -8.14
N SER A 57 -7.27 7.44 -7.86
CA SER A 57 -8.35 8.04 -8.65
C SER A 57 -7.76 9.18 -9.47
N PRO A 58 -7.65 9.05 -10.81
CA PRO A 58 -6.88 9.98 -11.65
C PRO A 58 -7.57 11.34 -11.80
N VAL A 59 -8.91 11.34 -11.84
CA VAL A 59 -9.73 12.55 -11.93
C VAL A 59 -10.73 12.53 -10.77
N HIS A 60 -10.25 12.92 -9.59
CA HIS A 60 -11.12 13.17 -8.46
C HIS A 60 -11.54 14.65 -8.47
N LYS A 61 -12.85 14.89 -8.35
CA LYS A 61 -13.44 16.20 -8.09
C LYS A 61 -14.40 16.03 -6.94
N ARG A 62 -14.22 16.78 -5.85
CA ARG A 62 -15.31 16.95 -4.89
C ARG A 62 -16.24 18.04 -5.41
N SER A 63 -17.51 17.96 -5.01
CA SER A 63 -18.49 18.99 -5.29
C SER A 63 -17.97 20.35 -4.81
N GLY A 64 -17.70 21.28 -5.73
CA GLY A 64 -17.16 22.61 -5.44
C GLY A 64 -15.70 22.82 -5.84
N ASP A 65 -14.96 21.78 -6.25
CA ASP A 65 -13.58 21.93 -6.71
C ASP A 65 -13.55 22.37 -8.18
N GLU A 66 -12.90 23.51 -8.45
CA GLU A 66 -12.70 24.00 -9.82
C GLU A 66 -11.70 23.12 -10.61
N THR A 67 -10.67 22.61 -9.94
CA THR A 67 -9.57 21.86 -10.57
C THR A 67 -9.57 20.38 -10.15
N PRO A 68 -9.57 19.42 -11.10
CA PRO A 68 -9.44 18.01 -10.77
C PRO A 68 -8.06 17.70 -10.18
N PHE A 69 -8.00 16.76 -9.25
CA PHE A 69 -6.74 16.28 -8.68
C PHE A 69 -6.68 14.76 -8.67
N VAL A 70 -5.46 14.25 -8.55
CA VAL A 70 -5.20 12.81 -8.40
C VAL A 70 -5.31 12.48 -6.92
N ALA A 71 -6.28 11.64 -6.56
CA ALA A 71 -6.44 11.17 -5.19
C ALA A 71 -5.74 9.81 -5.01
N LEU A 72 -5.00 9.66 -3.90
CA LEU A 72 -4.38 8.41 -3.48
C LEU A 72 -5.01 7.96 -2.16
N CYS A 73 -5.51 6.72 -2.12
CA CYS A 73 -6.10 6.11 -0.93
C CYS A 73 -5.32 4.85 -0.56
N LEU A 74 -5.08 4.67 0.74
CA LEU A 74 -4.69 3.39 1.32
C LEU A 74 -5.96 2.63 1.71
N SER A 75 -6.09 1.38 1.27
CA SER A 75 -7.28 0.56 1.51
C SER A 75 -6.89 -0.81 2.04
N VAL A 76 -7.73 -1.36 2.92
CA VAL A 76 -7.57 -2.72 3.48
C VAL A 76 -8.44 -3.70 2.72
N ASP A 77 -7.93 -4.89 2.44
CA ASP A 77 -8.72 -5.96 1.85
C ASP A 77 -9.73 -6.49 2.87
N ARG A 78 -11.02 -6.47 2.49
CA ARG A 78 -12.12 -6.94 3.35
C ARG A 78 -11.97 -8.39 3.78
N ASN A 79 -11.31 -9.22 2.98
CA ASN A 79 -11.06 -10.63 3.33
C ASN A 79 -10.14 -10.78 4.55
N THR A 80 -9.36 -9.76 4.90
CA THR A 80 -8.56 -9.74 6.14
C THR A 80 -9.33 -9.25 7.36
N LEU A 81 -10.42 -8.50 7.16
CA LEU A 81 -11.26 -8.01 8.26
C LEU A 81 -12.17 -9.11 8.83
N SER A 82 -12.46 -10.17 8.08
CA SER A 82 -13.29 -11.29 8.53
C SER A 82 -12.56 -12.30 9.44
N GLN A 83 -11.26 -12.14 9.70
CA GLN A 83 -10.53 -12.96 10.70
C GLN A 83 -10.57 -12.37 12.11
N ILE A 84 -11.22 -11.22 12.30
CA ILE A 84 -11.42 -10.58 13.60
C ILE A 84 -12.94 -10.53 13.87
N ALA A 85 -13.56 -11.70 14.02
CA ALA A 85 -14.87 -11.80 14.65
C ALA A 85 -14.67 -12.52 16.00
N PRO A 86 -15.16 -11.96 17.12
CA PRO A 86 -15.14 -12.62 18.42
C PRO A 86 -16.06 -13.86 18.46
#